data_AF-A0A401HAS5-F1
#
_entry.id   AF-A0A401HAS5-F1
#
_cell.length_a   1.000
_cell.length_b   1.000
_cell.length_c   1.000
_cell.angle_alpha   90.00
_cell.angle_beta   90.00
_cell.angle_gamma   90.00
#
_symmetry.space_group_name_H-M   'P 1'
#
loop_
_entity.id
_entity.type
_entity.pdbx_description
1 polymer ?
#
loop_
_entity_poly.entity_id
_entity_poly.type
_entity_poly.pdbx_seq_one_letter_code
_entity_poly.pdbx_strand_id
1 'polypeptide(L)'
;MEKVRRSLVRGVGVIDDVKLYRGQKILSTARKLNISGIPEIITPELAVDVFYTFYYPVPSLEEEPPLEGGEEALFRRRVLESLLMSPNLWRAKPYTTADSLTSVVAAASFVERLARLLSRLQRPQRGRSRDREEKEGENQGG
;
A
#
# COMPACT_ATOMS: atom_id res chain seq x y z
N MET A 1 -12.72 15.76 -20.47
CA MET A 1 -11.72 14.75 -20.86
C MET A 1 -11.69 13.69 -19.78
N GLU A 2 -11.89 12.43 -20.14
CA GLU A 2 -11.75 11.32 -19.20
C GLU A 2 -10.27 11.17 -18.85
N LYS A 3 -9.95 11.15 -17.55
CA LYS A 3 -8.57 11.09 -17.07
C LYS A 3 -8.04 9.68 -17.33
N VAL A 4 -7.11 9.53 -18.27
CA VAL A 4 -6.59 8.21 -18.65
C VAL A 4 -5.70 7.68 -17.54
N ARG A 5 -6.19 6.68 -16.80
CA ARG A 5 -5.42 6.03 -15.73
C ARG A 5 -4.31 5.18 -16.32
N ARG A 6 -3.07 5.46 -15.94
CA ARG A 6 -1.89 4.68 -16.36
C ARG A 6 -1.20 4.02 -15.17
N SER A 7 -0.62 2.85 -15.45
CA SER A 7 0.25 2.15 -14.52
C SER A 7 1.61 2.84 -14.47
N LEU A 8 2.26 2.77 -13.31
CA LEU A 8 3.65 3.20 -13.15
C LEU A 8 4.66 2.09 -13.47
N VAL A 9 4.18 0.86 -13.65
CA VAL A 9 5.02 -0.31 -13.97
C VAL A 9 5.20 -0.38 -15.48
N ARG A 10 6.47 -0.42 -15.91
CA ARG A 10 6.85 -0.47 -17.32
C ARG A 10 6.23 -1.67 -18.01
N GLY A 11 5.62 -1.43 -19.18
CA GLY A 11 4.99 -2.46 -20.01
C GLY A 11 3.55 -2.81 -19.66
N VAL A 12 2.97 -2.24 -18.59
CA VAL A 12 1.55 -2.43 -18.24
C VAL A 12 0.64 -1.46 -19.03
N GLY A 13 1.08 -0.22 -19.19
CA GLY A 13 0.38 0.82 -19.95
C GLY A 13 -0.91 1.31 -19.29
N VAL A 14 -2.00 1.41 -20.08
CA VAL A 14 -3.30 1.92 -19.63
C VAL A 14 -3.99 0.92 -18.69
N ILE A 15 -4.53 1.44 -17.59
CA ILE A 15 -5.38 0.72 -16.65
C ILE A 15 -6.82 0.75 -17.18
N ASP A 16 -7.14 -0.23 -18.02
CA ASP A 16 -8.50 -0.50 -18.48
C ASP A 16 -9.39 -1.08 -17.36
N ASP A 17 -10.68 -1.28 -17.65
CA ASP A 17 -11.67 -1.80 -16.69
C ASP A 17 -11.31 -3.17 -16.13
N VAL A 18 -10.66 -4.02 -16.91
CA VAL A 18 -10.25 -5.37 -16.48
C VAL A 18 -9.13 -5.27 -15.46
N LYS A 19 -8.13 -4.43 -15.71
CA LYS A 19 -7.05 -4.13 -14.74
C LYS A 19 -7.62 -3.45 -13.51
N LEU A 20 -8.52 -2.49 -13.66
CA LEU A 20 -9.15 -1.80 -12.55
C LEU A 20 -9.94 -2.75 -11.65
N TYR A 21 -10.74 -3.64 -12.24
CA TYR A 21 -11.46 -4.70 -11.51
C TYR A 21 -10.50 -5.61 -10.73
N ARG A 22 -9.34 -5.95 -11.30
CA ARG A 22 -8.29 -6.70 -10.60
C ARG A 22 -7.78 -5.92 -9.38
N GLY A 23 -7.50 -4.63 -9.52
CA GLY A 23 -7.14 -3.76 -8.41
C GLY A 23 -8.19 -3.76 -7.30
N GLN A 24 -9.46 -3.62 -7.66
CA GLN A 24 -10.58 -3.67 -6.71
C GLN A 24 -10.68 -5.02 -5.99
N LYS A 25 -10.44 -6.14 -6.70
CA LYS A 25 -10.40 -7.48 -6.09
C LYS A 25 -9.27 -7.62 -5.09
N ILE A 26 -8.08 -7.11 -5.41
CA ILE A 26 -6.94 -7.10 -4.48
C ILE A 26 -7.29 -6.31 -3.22
N LEU A 27 -7.87 -5.11 -3.36
CA LEU A 27 -8.31 -4.31 -2.22
C LEU A 27 -9.39 -5.02 -1.40
N SER A 28 -10.34 -5.68 -2.05
CA SER A 28 -11.37 -6.49 -1.37
C SER A 28 -10.75 -7.64 -0.57
N THR A 29 -9.76 -8.34 -1.12
CA THR A 29 -9.01 -9.38 -0.41
C THR A 29 -8.22 -8.80 0.76
N ALA A 30 -7.51 -7.69 0.56
CA ALA A 30 -6.76 -7.03 1.64
C ALA A 30 -7.67 -6.56 2.79
N ARG A 31 -8.88 -6.07 2.51
CA ARG A 31 -9.88 -5.70 3.54
C ARG A 31 -10.31 -6.90 4.38
N LYS A 32 -10.42 -8.09 3.78
CA LYS A 32 -10.73 -9.32 4.54
C LYS A 32 -9.60 -9.70 5.50
N LEU A 33 -8.36 -9.31 5.20
CA LEU A 33 -7.18 -9.55 6.02
C LEU A 33 -6.95 -8.43 7.07
N ASN A 34 -7.39 -7.20 6.77
CA ASN A 34 -7.19 -6.03 7.63
C ASN A 34 -8.50 -5.54 8.27
N ILE A 35 -8.64 -5.79 9.57
CA ILE A 35 -9.79 -5.39 10.40
C ILE A 35 -9.92 -3.85 10.49
N SER A 36 -8.82 -3.11 10.31
CA SER A 36 -8.75 -1.66 10.54
C SER A 36 -9.24 -0.79 9.37
N GLY A 37 -9.61 -1.42 8.25
CA GLY A 37 -9.92 -0.73 7.00
C GLY A 37 -8.69 -0.38 6.15
N ILE A 38 -8.94 0.07 4.91
CA ILE A 38 -7.89 0.47 3.95
C ILE A 38 -7.99 1.98 3.74
N PRO A 39 -6.93 2.77 4.03
CA PRO A 39 -6.90 4.20 3.78
C PRO A 39 -7.19 4.57 2.31
N GLU A 40 -7.86 5.70 2.07
CA GLU A 40 -8.26 6.13 0.72
C GLU A 40 -7.08 6.35 -0.24
N ILE A 41 -5.91 6.74 0.29
CA ILE A 41 -4.67 6.91 -0.49
C ILE A 41 -4.20 5.60 -1.15
N ILE A 42 -4.69 4.44 -0.70
CA ILE A 42 -4.44 3.14 -1.32
C ILE A 42 -5.53 2.87 -2.36
N THR A 43 -5.27 3.32 -3.59
CA THR A 43 -6.21 3.24 -4.71
C THR A 43 -6.16 1.88 -5.45
N PRO A 44 -7.21 1.52 -6.22
CA PRO A 44 -7.16 0.35 -7.11
C PRO A 44 -5.97 0.37 -8.06
N GLU A 45 -5.57 1.56 -8.52
CA GLU A 45 -4.44 1.78 -9.42
C GLU A 45 -3.12 1.40 -8.74
N LEU A 46 -2.94 1.76 -7.47
CA LEU A 46 -1.80 1.26 -6.69
C LEU A 46 -1.82 -0.27 -6.58
N ALA A 47 -2.98 -0.86 -6.32
CA ALA A 47 -3.10 -2.31 -6.21
C ALA A 47 -2.77 -3.04 -7.54
N VAL A 48 -3.11 -2.43 -8.68
CA VAL A 48 -2.70 -2.90 -10.01
C VAL A 48 -1.18 -2.84 -10.18
N ASP A 49 -0.55 -1.72 -9.84
CA ASP A 49 0.90 -1.58 -9.94
C ASP A 49 1.63 -2.59 -9.05
N VAL A 50 1.17 -2.77 -7.80
CA VAL A 50 1.73 -3.77 -6.87
C VAL A 50 1.56 -5.18 -7.44
N PHE A 51 0.40 -5.50 -8.01
CA PHE A 51 0.18 -6.79 -8.67
C PHE A 51 1.19 -7.04 -9.79
N TYR A 52 1.34 -6.11 -10.72
CA TYR A 52 2.28 -6.28 -11.83
C TYR A 52 3.75 -6.26 -11.37
N THR A 53 4.03 -5.59 -10.24
CA THR A 53 5.33 -5.65 -9.57
C THR A 53 5.64 -7.04 -9.04
N PHE A 54 4.66 -7.83 -8.59
CA PHE A 54 4.87 -9.25 -8.25
C PHE A 54 4.88 -10.14 -9.50
N TYR A 55 3.96 -9.91 -10.43
CA TYR A 55 3.70 -10.78 -11.58
C TYR A 55 4.80 -10.79 -12.65
N TYR A 56 5.43 -9.66 -12.95
CA TYR A 56 6.48 -9.60 -13.99
C TYR A 56 7.83 -10.09 -13.48
N PRO A 57 8.63 -10.84 -14.25
CA PRO A 57 9.91 -11.38 -13.77
C PRO A 57 10.88 -10.30 -13.29
N VAL A 58 11.00 -9.20 -14.04
CA VAL A 58 11.88 -8.07 -13.75
C VAL A 58 11.06 -6.77 -13.84
N PRO A 59 10.32 -6.41 -12.77
CA PRO A 59 9.50 -5.20 -12.77
C PRO A 59 10.38 -3.97 -12.74
N SER A 60 10.00 -2.94 -13.48
CA SER A 60 10.65 -1.62 -13.49
C SER A 60 9.58 -0.53 -13.57
N LEU A 61 9.94 0.70 -13.21
CA LEU A 61 9.02 1.83 -13.27
C LEU A 61 9.21 2.61 -14.57
N GLU A 62 8.15 3.29 -14.99
CA GLU A 62 8.25 4.33 -16.01
C GLU A 62 9.15 5.46 -15.51
N GLU A 63 10.02 5.97 -16.40
CA GLU A 63 11.02 6.99 -16.07
C GLU A 63 10.35 8.27 -15.56
N GLU A 64 9.33 8.73 -16.28
CA GLU A 64 8.50 9.86 -15.91
C GLU A 64 7.17 9.37 -15.33
N PRO A 65 6.81 9.75 -14.09
CA PRO A 65 5.46 9.52 -13.61
C PRO A 65 4.49 10.30 -14.52
N PRO A 66 3.29 9.78 -14.81
CA PRO A 66 2.27 10.57 -15.49
C PRO A 66 2.11 11.88 -14.73
N LEU A 67 2.33 13.01 -15.41
CA LEU A 67 2.13 14.36 -14.87
C LEU A 67 0.70 14.53 -14.29
N GLU A 68 -0.21 13.67 -14.73
CA GLU A 68 -1.57 13.53 -14.25
C GLU A 68 -1.67 12.63 -13.01
N GLY A 69 -1.75 13.21 -11.81
CA GLY A 69 -2.04 12.41 -10.61
C GLY A 69 -1.73 13.06 -9.26
N GLY A 70 -0.97 14.17 -9.24
CA GLY A 70 -0.70 14.93 -8.01
C GLY A 70 -0.10 14.08 -6.88
N GLU A 71 -0.56 14.27 -5.66
CA GLU A 71 -0.06 13.57 -4.47
C GLU A 71 -0.26 12.05 -4.53
N GLU A 72 -1.35 11.57 -5.14
CA GLU A 72 -1.63 10.13 -5.28
C GLU A 72 -0.57 9.43 -6.15
N ALA A 73 -0.22 10.03 -7.29
CA ALA A 73 0.82 9.47 -8.17
C ALA A 73 2.20 9.48 -7.51
N LEU A 74 2.53 10.54 -6.76
CA LEU A 74 3.76 10.61 -5.99
C LEU A 74 3.80 9.55 -4.88
N PHE A 75 2.68 9.35 -4.19
CA PHE A 75 2.55 8.29 -3.19
C PHE A 75 2.73 6.90 -3.81
N ARG A 76 2.03 6.62 -4.91
CA ARG A 76 2.15 5.35 -5.65
C ARG A 76 3.60 5.08 -6.04
N ARG A 77 4.28 6.08 -6.61
CA ARG A 77 5.69 5.95 -7.02
C ARG A 77 6.60 5.60 -5.84
N ARG A 78 6.50 6.32 -4.72
CA ARG A 78 7.33 6.06 -3.51
C ARG A 78 7.12 4.66 -2.96
N VAL A 79 5.86 4.18 -2.95
CA VAL A 79 5.53 2.82 -2.51
C VAL A 79 6.21 1.78 -3.41
N LEU A 80 6.14 1.96 -4.73
CA LEU A 80 6.73 1.03 -5.68
C LEU A 80 8.25 1.05 -5.67
N GLU A 81 8.87 2.24 -5.58
CA GLU A 81 10.33 2.38 -5.42
C GLU A 81 10.81 1.63 -4.18
N SER A 82 10.12 1.81 -3.05
CA SER A 82 10.42 1.11 -1.80
C SER A 82 10.25 -0.41 -1.92
N LEU A 83 9.21 -0.87 -2.65
CA LEU A 83 8.96 -2.29 -2.88
C LEU A 83 10.04 -2.92 -3.77
N LEU A 84 10.48 -2.25 -4.84
CA LEU A 84 11.53 -2.70 -5.75
C LEU A 84 12.90 -2.81 -5.05
N MET A 85 13.18 -1.92 -4.10
CA MET A 85 14.38 -1.98 -3.26
C MET A 85 14.32 -3.08 -2.18
N SER A 86 13.15 -3.68 -1.95
CA SER A 86 12.99 -4.68 -0.89
C SER A 86 13.53 -6.05 -1.30
N PRO A 87 14.45 -6.66 -0.51
CA PRO A 87 14.87 -8.05 -0.74
C PRO A 87 13.71 -9.06 -0.68
N ASN A 88 12.63 -8.72 0.05
CA ASN A 88 11.47 -9.60 0.19
C ASN A 88 10.66 -9.72 -1.10
N LEU A 89 10.65 -8.68 -1.95
CA LEU A 89 10.06 -8.78 -3.28
C LEU A 89 10.78 -9.85 -4.10
N TRP A 90 12.11 -9.78 -4.14
CA TRP A 90 12.95 -10.70 -4.91
C TRP A 90 12.85 -12.14 -4.39
N ARG A 91 12.70 -12.34 -3.08
CA ARG A 91 12.41 -13.65 -2.48
C ARG A 91 11.04 -14.21 -2.85
N ALA A 92 10.06 -13.34 -3.11
CA ALA A 92 8.72 -13.75 -3.53
C ALA A 92 8.62 -14.05 -5.04
N LYS A 93 9.58 -13.59 -5.85
CA LYS A 93 9.56 -13.76 -7.31
C LYS A 93 9.41 -15.18 -7.83
N PRO A 94 10.12 -16.19 -7.28
CA PRO A 94 9.99 -17.57 -7.76
C PRO A 94 8.56 -18.13 -7.66
N TYR A 95 7.74 -17.56 -6.78
CA TYR A 95 6.37 -18.01 -6.54
C TYR A 95 5.32 -17.16 -7.25
N THR A 96 5.67 -15.95 -7.71
CA THR A 96 4.72 -14.94 -8.20
C THR A 96 4.87 -14.65 -9.69
N THR A 97 6.04 -14.90 -10.27
CA THR A 97 6.31 -14.62 -11.68
C THR A 97 5.38 -15.42 -12.58
N ALA A 98 4.65 -14.72 -13.47
CA ALA A 98 3.65 -15.29 -14.37
C ALA A 98 2.54 -16.12 -13.68
N ASP A 99 2.39 -16.02 -12.36
CA ASP A 99 1.32 -16.66 -11.60
C ASP A 99 0.38 -15.58 -11.07
N SER A 100 -0.84 -15.56 -11.64
CA SER A 100 -1.83 -14.54 -11.28
C SER A 100 -2.39 -14.74 -9.88
N LEU A 101 -2.52 -15.98 -9.39
CA LEU A 101 -3.15 -16.25 -8.10
C LEU A 101 -2.22 -15.82 -6.97
N THR A 102 -0.98 -16.30 -7.00
CA THR A 102 0.01 -15.97 -5.99
C THR A 102 0.38 -14.49 -6.04
N SER A 103 0.41 -13.86 -7.21
CA SER A 103 0.60 -12.41 -7.33
C SER A 103 -0.54 -11.60 -6.71
N VAL A 104 -1.80 -12.07 -6.84
CA VAL A 104 -2.93 -11.43 -6.14
C VAL A 104 -2.79 -11.58 -4.63
N VAL A 105 -2.43 -12.76 -4.14
CA VAL A 105 -2.24 -13.02 -2.70
C VAL A 105 -1.09 -12.17 -2.15
N ALA A 106 0.03 -12.11 -2.85
CA ALA A 106 1.19 -11.29 -2.48
C ALA A 106 0.83 -9.80 -2.46
N ALA A 107 0.14 -9.30 -3.50
CA ALA A 107 -0.29 -7.91 -3.58
C ALA A 107 -1.29 -7.56 -2.46
N ALA A 108 -2.28 -8.43 -2.20
CA ALA A 108 -3.23 -8.23 -1.12
C ALA A 108 -2.54 -8.19 0.24
N SER A 109 -1.58 -9.10 0.48
CA SER A 109 -0.80 -9.16 1.73
C SER A 109 0.08 -7.92 1.92
N PHE A 110 0.68 -7.42 0.84
CA PHE A 110 1.45 -6.17 0.85
C PHE A 110 0.55 -4.97 1.19
N VAL A 111 -0.57 -4.84 0.49
CA VAL A 111 -1.53 -3.74 0.69
C VAL A 111 -2.08 -3.73 2.12
N GLU A 112 -2.45 -4.89 2.62
CA GLU A 112 -2.87 -5.12 4.01
C GLU A 112 -1.83 -4.56 5.00
N ARG A 113 -0.57 -4.95 4.82
CA ARG A 113 0.52 -4.52 5.69
C ARG A 113 0.78 -3.01 5.59
N LEU A 114 0.77 -2.47 4.38
CA LEU A 114 0.93 -1.03 4.13
C LEU A 114 -0.18 -0.24 4.82
N ALA A 115 -1.44 -0.68 4.67
CA ALA A 115 -2.58 -0.06 5.33
C ALA A 115 -2.42 -0.03 6.85
N ARG A 116 -2.02 -1.15 7.48
CA ARG A 116 -1.75 -1.17 8.92
C ARG A 116 -0.67 -0.18 9.35
N LEU A 117 0.40 -0.04 8.58
CA LEU A 117 1.48 0.90 8.88
C LEU A 117 1.00 2.35 8.80
N LEU A 118 0.25 2.71 7.76
CA LEU A 118 -0.30 4.06 7.58
C LEU A 118 -1.33 4.40 8.67
N SER A 119 -2.24 3.48 9.02
CA SER A 119 -3.21 3.71 10.10
C SER A 119 -2.55 3.91 11.46
N ARG A 120 -1.37 3.32 11.71
CA ARG A 120 -0.59 3.54 12.94
C ARG A 120 0.04 4.93 12.98
N LEU A 121 0.47 5.46 11.83
CA LEU A 121 1.03 6.81 11.73
C LEU A 121 -0.05 7.90 11.91
N GLN A 122 -1.29 7.62 11.49
CA GLN A 122 -2.42 8.54 11.65
C GLN A 122 -2.97 8.59 13.07
N ARG A 123 -2.72 7.57 13.92
CA ARG A 123 -3.06 7.64 15.34
C ARG A 123 -1.97 8.44 16.06
N PRO A 124 -2.27 9.63 16.60
CA PRO A 124 -1.33 10.30 17.48
C PRO A 124 -1.06 9.38 18.67
N GLN A 125 0.17 9.34 19.18
CA GLN A 125 0.48 8.86 20.53
C GLN A 125 -0.22 9.75 21.58
N ARG A 126 -1.56 9.72 21.65
CA ARG A 126 -2.30 10.21 22.80
C ARG A 126 -2.44 9.05 23.77
N GLY A 127 -1.49 8.94 24.70
CA GLY A 127 -1.61 7.95 25.77
C GLY A 127 -0.38 7.62 26.59
N ARG A 128 0.62 8.51 26.75
CA ARG A 128 1.70 8.27 27.71
C ARG A 128 2.21 9.49 28.47
N SER A 129 1.37 10.50 28.65
CA SER A 129 1.69 11.67 29.48
C SER A 129 0.42 12.26 30.09
N ARG A 130 -0.14 11.58 31.08
CA ARG A 130 -1.12 12.07 32.09
C ARG A 130 -1.60 10.83 32.84
N ASP A 131 -0.88 10.45 33.89
CA ASP A 131 -1.34 9.55 34.97
C ASP A 131 -0.27 9.39 36.07
N ARG A 132 0.63 10.38 36.25
CA ARG A 132 1.70 10.28 37.28
C ARG A 132 1.96 11.55 38.08
N GLU A 133 0.97 12.44 38.23
CA GLU A 133 1.12 13.67 39.03
C GLU A 133 0.01 13.89 40.09
N GLU A 134 -0.91 12.94 40.32
CA GLU A 134 -1.99 13.13 41.33
C GLU A 134 -1.84 12.26 42.60
N LYS A 135 -0.64 11.79 42.94
CA LYS A 135 -0.44 10.97 44.17
C LYS A 135 0.70 11.41 45.09
N GLU A 136 1.06 12.70 45.14
CA GLU A 136 2.04 13.20 46.11
C GLU A 136 1.54 14.39 46.97
N GLY A 137 0.24 14.74 46.91
CA GLY A 137 -0.31 15.89 47.65
C GLY A 137 -1.05 15.59 48.97
N GLU A 138 -1.40 14.33 49.29
CA GLU A 138 -2.37 14.04 50.36
C GLU A 138 -1.80 13.29 51.58
N ASN A 139 -0.52 13.47 51.94
CA ASN A 139 -0.02 12.86 53.18
C ASN A 139 0.92 13.76 54.01
N GLN A 140 0.50 15.01 54.24
CA GLN A 140 0.97 15.80 55.38
C GLN A 140 -0.21 16.58 55.98
N GLY A 141 -0.85 16.02 57.00
CA GLY A 141 -1.88 16.70 57.78
C GLY A 141 -2.82 15.74 58.49
N GLY A 142 -2.41 15.26 59.68
CA GLY A 142 -3.21 14.42 60.57
C GLY A 142 -2.39 13.88 61.72
#